data_AF-A0A919LZX3-F1
#
_entry.id   AF-A0A919LZX3-F1
#
_cell.length_a   1.000
_cell.length_b   1.000
_cell.length_c   1.000
_cell.angle_alpha   90.00
_cell.angle_beta   90.00
_cell.angle_gamma   90.00
#
_symmetry.space_group_name_H-M   'P 1'
#
loop_
_entity.id
_entity.type
_entity.pdbx_description
1 polymer ?
#
loop_
_entity_poly.entity_id
_entity_poly.type
_entity_poly.pdbx_seq_one_letter_code
_entity_poly.pdbx_strand_id
1 'polypeptide(L)'
;MKAEQYDDEYLSLDLNVKVVADMDEAIAHIREHGTQHSDAILTRTLRNANRFINEVDSSAVYVNASTRFTDGGQFGLGAEVAVSTQKLHARGPMGLEALTTYKWIGFGDDTIRV
;
A
#
# COMPACT_ATOMS: atom_id res chain seq x y z
N MET A 1 2.09 -15.72 -21.52
CA MET A 1 1.07 -15.76 -20.46
C MET A 1 -0.25 -15.30 -21.04
N LYS A 2 -1.35 -15.88 -20.57
CA LYS A 2 -2.67 -15.28 -20.80
C LYS A 2 -2.86 -14.11 -19.82
N ALA A 3 -3.66 -13.13 -20.20
CA ALA A 3 -3.82 -11.92 -19.39
C ALA A 3 -4.34 -12.23 -17.98
N GLU A 4 -5.23 -13.22 -17.84
CA GLU A 4 -5.83 -13.59 -16.56
C GLU A 4 -4.82 -14.17 -15.56
N GLN A 5 -3.67 -14.69 -16.04
CA GLN A 5 -2.65 -15.25 -15.16
C GLN A 5 -1.92 -14.18 -14.34
N TYR A 6 -1.99 -12.91 -14.75
CA TYR A 6 -1.38 -11.82 -13.99
C TYR A 6 -2.17 -11.46 -12.72
N ASP A 7 -3.42 -11.93 -12.60
CA ASP A 7 -4.28 -11.68 -11.46
C ASP A 7 -4.14 -12.76 -10.36
N ASP A 8 -3.45 -13.86 -10.65
CA ASP A 8 -3.30 -14.99 -9.73
C ASP A 8 -2.14 -14.80 -8.74
N GLU A 9 -2.44 -14.90 -7.43
CA GLU A 9 -1.43 -14.97 -6.36
C GLU A 9 -1.09 -16.43 -6.04
N TYR A 10 0.15 -16.84 -6.29
CA TYR A 10 0.54 -18.25 -6.27
C TYR A 10 0.84 -18.84 -4.87
N LEU A 11 1.34 -18.02 -3.94
CA LEU A 11 1.81 -18.47 -2.61
C LEU A 11 2.78 -19.67 -2.67
N SER A 12 3.58 -19.73 -3.73
CA SER A 12 4.56 -20.80 -4.03
C SER A 12 5.82 -20.19 -4.67
N LEU A 13 6.75 -21.03 -5.11
CA LEU A 13 7.97 -20.62 -5.81
C LEU A 13 7.74 -20.41 -7.32
N ASP A 14 6.63 -19.76 -7.66
CA ASP A 14 6.23 -19.43 -9.03
C ASP A 14 6.26 -17.91 -9.22
N LEU A 15 6.68 -17.45 -10.41
CA LEU A 15 6.82 -16.03 -10.72
C LEU A 15 6.43 -15.72 -12.17
N ASN A 16 5.54 -14.74 -12.34
CA ASN A 16 5.25 -14.13 -13.63
C ASN A 16 6.25 -13.02 -13.93
N VAL A 17 6.78 -13.02 -15.16
CA VAL A 17 7.68 -11.97 -15.65
C VAL A 17 7.10 -11.37 -16.92
N LYS A 18 6.81 -10.06 -16.87
CA LYS A 18 6.38 -9.26 -18.02
C LYS A 18 7.46 -8.23 -18.34
N VAL A 19 7.86 -8.17 -19.61
CA VAL A 19 8.67 -7.07 -20.13
C VAL A 19 7.71 -5.94 -20.52
N VAL A 20 8.01 -4.73 -20.07
CA VAL A 20 7.26 -3.51 -20.37
C VAL A 20 8.16 -2.52 -21.11
N ALA A 21 7.57 -1.68 -21.97
CA ALA A 21 8.29 -0.71 -22.78
C ALA A 21 8.85 0.44 -21.93
N ASP A 22 8.09 0.90 -20.93
CA ASP A 22 8.42 2.06 -20.14
C ASP A 22 7.69 2.07 -18.78
N MET A 23 7.81 3.20 -18.07
CA MET A 23 7.19 3.42 -16.76
C MET A 23 5.66 3.51 -16.83
N ASP A 24 5.12 4.07 -17.92
CA ASP A 24 3.68 4.23 -18.10
C ASP A 24 3.01 2.85 -18.21
N GLU A 25 3.59 1.95 -19.00
CA GLU A 25 3.12 0.57 -19.10
C GLU A 25 3.29 -0.19 -17.78
N ALA A 26 4.40 0.02 -17.05
CA ALA A 26 4.62 -0.61 -15.74
C ALA A 26 3.53 -0.22 -14.73
N ILE A 27 3.25 1.08 -14.59
CA ILE A 27 2.23 1.60 -13.67
C ILE A 27 0.83 1.17 -14.09
N ALA A 28 0.54 1.17 -15.41
CA ALA A 28 -0.74 0.68 -15.93
C ALA A 28 -0.95 -0.80 -15.59
N HIS A 29 0.09 -1.62 -15.74
CA HIS A 29 0.04 -3.05 -15.41
C HIS A 29 -0.21 -3.29 -13.92
N ILE A 30 0.49 -2.57 -13.03
CA ILE A 30 0.25 -2.64 -11.57
C ILE A 30 -1.18 -2.20 -11.24
N ARG A 31 -1.68 -1.15 -11.88
CA ARG A 31 -3.03 -0.64 -11.66
C ARG A 31 -4.12 -1.63 -12.09
N GLU A 32 -3.88 -2.35 -13.18
CA GLU A 32 -4.83 -3.29 -13.74
C GLU A 32 -4.87 -4.62 -12.97
N HIS A 33 -3.72 -5.17 -12.61
CA HIS A 33 -3.61 -6.52 -12.04
C HIS A 33 -3.25 -6.56 -10.55
N GLY A 34 -2.76 -5.45 -9.99
CA GLY A 34 -2.34 -5.39 -8.59
C GLY A 34 -3.52 -5.37 -7.62
N THR A 35 -3.35 -6.02 -6.47
CA THR A 35 -4.34 -6.04 -5.37
C THR A 35 -4.21 -4.85 -4.41
N GLN A 36 -3.40 -3.85 -4.78
CA GLN A 36 -3.11 -2.65 -3.97
C GLN A 36 -2.45 -2.95 -2.62
N HIS A 37 -1.73 -4.07 -2.51
CA HIS A 37 -1.03 -4.47 -1.29
C HIS A 37 0.34 -3.81 -1.19
N SER A 38 1.34 -4.33 -1.91
CA SER A 38 2.72 -3.85 -1.84
C SER A 38 3.38 -3.86 -3.21
N ASP A 39 3.87 -2.71 -3.65
CA ASP A 39 4.53 -2.55 -4.94
C ASP A 39 5.87 -1.85 -4.78
N ALA A 40 6.83 -2.19 -5.64
CA ALA A 40 8.19 -1.68 -5.53
C ALA A 40 8.78 -1.33 -6.89
N ILE A 41 9.62 -0.30 -6.89
CA ILE A 41 10.47 0.05 -8.02
C ILE A 41 11.94 -0.08 -7.63
N LEU A 42 12.74 -0.67 -8.54
CA LEU A 42 14.20 -0.59 -8.49
C LEU A 42 14.67 0.45 -9.51
N THR A 43 15.22 1.57 -9.04
CA THR A 43 15.70 2.64 -9.92
C THR A 43 16.81 3.47 -9.27
N ARG A 44 17.71 3.98 -10.12
CA ARG A 44 18.75 4.95 -9.71
C ARG A 44 18.37 6.40 -9.98
N THR A 45 17.18 6.63 -10.54
CA THR A 45 16.74 7.97 -10.95
C THR A 45 15.69 8.49 -9.97
N LEU A 46 15.98 9.61 -9.33
CA LEU A 46 15.07 10.25 -8.39
C LEU A 46 13.73 10.62 -9.04
N ARG A 47 13.74 11.06 -10.30
CA ARG A 47 12.53 11.34 -11.09
C ARG A 47 11.61 10.11 -11.17
N ASN A 48 12.16 8.94 -11.45
CA ASN A 48 11.40 7.70 -11.59
C ASN A 48 10.89 7.21 -10.23
N ALA A 49 11.70 7.32 -9.19
CA ALA A 49 11.31 6.99 -7.82
C ALA A 49 10.10 7.84 -7.37
N ASN A 50 10.21 9.17 -7.49
CA ASN A 50 9.14 10.09 -7.11
C ASN A 50 7.88 9.88 -7.94
N ARG A 51 8.03 9.60 -9.24
CA ARG A 51 6.90 9.32 -10.13
C ARG A 51 6.15 8.07 -9.67
N PHE A 52 6.87 6.98 -9.42
CA PHE A 52 6.28 5.71 -8.98
C PHE A 52 5.55 5.85 -7.64
N ILE A 53 6.17 6.52 -6.65
CA ILE A 53 5.56 6.80 -5.33
C ILE A 53 4.21 7.53 -5.48
N ASN A 54 4.11 8.49 -6.39
CA ASN A 54 2.91 9.31 -6.54
C ASN A 54 1.81 8.66 -7.37
N GLU A 55 2.15 7.76 -8.30
CA GLU A 55 1.21 7.21 -9.28
C GLU A 55 0.73 5.78 -8.96
N VAL A 56 1.46 5.03 -8.14
CA VAL A 56 1.09 3.70 -7.68
C VAL A 56 0.28 3.80 -6.39
N ASP A 57 -0.93 3.25 -6.40
CA ASP A 57 -1.91 3.38 -5.32
C ASP A 57 -2.04 2.09 -4.51
N SER A 58 -0.95 1.70 -3.85
CA SER A 58 -0.88 0.50 -3.00
C SER A 58 -0.72 0.86 -1.53
N SER A 59 -1.02 -0.07 -0.63
CA SER A 59 -0.94 0.15 0.82
C SER A 59 0.48 0.49 1.28
N ALA A 60 1.49 -0.06 0.60
CA ALA A 60 2.89 0.29 0.75
C ALA A 60 3.57 0.36 -0.62
N VAL A 61 4.32 1.44 -0.86
CA VAL A 61 5.10 1.65 -2.09
C VAL A 61 6.57 1.81 -1.73
N TYR A 62 7.43 1.00 -2.36
CA TYR A 62 8.86 0.94 -2.05
C TYR A 62 9.72 1.46 -3.20
N VAL A 63 10.84 2.09 -2.84
CA VAL A 63 11.92 2.42 -3.76
C VAL A 63 13.17 1.71 -3.28
N ASN A 64 13.75 0.85 -4.12
CA ASN A 64 14.98 0.11 -3.83
C ASN A 64 14.93 -0.72 -2.54
N ALA A 65 13.75 -1.23 -2.19
CA ALA A 65 13.53 -2.10 -1.03
C ALA A 65 12.58 -3.24 -1.38
N SER A 66 12.67 -4.34 -0.63
CA SER A 66 11.82 -5.52 -0.84
C SER A 66 10.38 -5.25 -0.39
N THR A 67 9.40 -5.81 -1.10
CA THR A 67 7.98 -5.81 -0.70
C THR A 67 7.73 -6.62 0.58
N ARG A 68 8.66 -7.49 0.99
CA ARG A 68 8.59 -8.26 2.25
C ARG A 68 8.58 -7.39 3.50
N PHE A 69 8.95 -6.12 3.41
CA PHE A 69 8.93 -5.18 4.53
C PHE A 69 7.51 -4.69 4.89
N THR A 70 6.46 -5.08 4.16
CA THR A 70 5.07 -4.75 4.55
C THR A 70 4.64 -5.63 5.70
N ASP A 71 5.02 -5.22 6.90
CA ASP A 71 4.84 -5.93 8.16
C ASP A 71 4.92 -4.90 9.31
N GLY A 72 4.00 -4.99 10.27
CA GLY A 72 3.90 -4.03 11.36
C GLY A 72 5.14 -4.01 12.27
N GLY A 73 5.80 -5.14 12.46
CA GLY A 73 7.08 -5.21 13.18
C GLY A 73 8.18 -4.47 12.45
N GLN A 74 8.30 -4.66 11.14
CA GLN A 74 9.26 -3.95 10.29
C GLN A 74 8.96 -2.44 10.19
N PHE A 75 7.69 -2.06 10.26
CA PHE A 75 7.26 -0.66 10.25
C PHE A 75 7.35 0.02 11.63
N GLY A 76 7.79 -0.71 12.67
CA GLY A 76 7.95 -0.15 14.02
C GLY A 76 6.64 0.00 14.80
N LEU A 77 5.55 -0.65 14.36
CA LEU A 77 4.27 -0.68 15.07
C LEU A 77 4.28 -1.65 16.26
N GLY A 78 5.31 -2.48 16.37
CA GLY A 78 5.49 -3.49 17.42
C GLY A 78 4.67 -4.76 17.17
N ALA A 79 3.41 -4.62 16.75
CA ALA A 79 2.54 -5.72 16.35
C ALA A 79 1.60 -5.29 15.22
N GLU A 80 1.03 -6.26 14.51
CA GLU A 80 -0.05 -6.05 13.56
C GLU A 80 -1.18 -7.06 13.77
N VAL A 81 -2.40 -6.65 13.43
CA VAL A 81 -3.56 -7.56 13.38
C VAL A 81 -3.75 -8.13 11.98
N ALA A 82 -3.54 -7.30 10.96
CA ALA A 82 -3.64 -7.64 9.54
C ALA A 82 -2.97 -6.53 8.71
N VAL A 83 -2.83 -6.77 7.41
CA VAL A 83 -2.48 -5.73 6.42
C VAL A 83 -3.74 -5.37 5.62
N SER A 84 -4.18 -4.12 5.71
CA SER A 84 -5.37 -3.63 4.99
C SER A 84 -5.00 -3.02 3.65
N THR A 85 -5.63 -3.50 2.57
CA THR A 85 -5.55 -2.85 1.26
C THR A 85 -6.67 -1.82 1.03
N GLN A 86 -7.61 -1.68 1.97
CA GLN A 86 -8.73 -0.76 1.87
C GLN A 86 -8.28 0.70 2.04
N LYS A 87 -8.97 1.63 1.39
CA LYS A 87 -8.61 3.06 1.42
C LYS A 87 -9.13 3.83 2.64
N LEU A 88 -10.16 3.33 3.31
CA LEU A 88 -10.80 4.00 4.43
C LEU A 88 -10.35 3.39 5.76
N HIS A 89 -10.40 4.19 6.83
CA HIS A 89 -10.03 3.83 8.21
C HIS A 89 -8.53 3.56 8.42
N ALA A 90 -8.04 2.40 8.01
CA ALA A 90 -6.65 1.99 8.17
C ALA A 90 -6.17 1.27 6.90
N ARG A 91 -4.95 1.59 6.45
CA ARG A 91 -4.34 1.07 5.22
C ARG A 91 -2.88 0.70 5.48
N GLY A 92 -2.46 -0.44 4.97
CA GLY A 92 -1.18 -1.08 5.29
C GLY A 92 -1.26 -1.90 6.59
N PRO A 93 -0.10 -2.22 7.21
CA PRO A 93 -0.04 -2.92 8.49
C PRO A 93 -0.86 -2.21 9.58
N MET A 94 -1.80 -2.93 10.20
CA MET A 94 -2.72 -2.38 11.18
C MET A 94 -2.24 -2.64 12.62
N GLY A 95 -1.61 -1.62 13.21
CA GLY A 95 -1.22 -1.60 14.63
C GLY A 95 -2.37 -1.24 15.58
N LEU A 96 -2.05 -0.94 16.85
CA LEU A 96 -3.05 -0.67 17.89
C LEU A 96 -3.98 0.50 17.55
N GLU A 97 -3.46 1.59 16.98
CA GLU A 97 -4.26 2.77 16.61
C GLU A 97 -5.37 2.43 15.61
N ALA A 98 -5.13 1.48 14.70
CA ALA A 98 -6.11 1.03 13.72
C ALA A 98 -7.29 0.27 14.35
N LEU A 99 -7.22 -0.08 15.65
CA LEU A 99 -8.33 -0.68 16.41
C LEU A 99 -9.06 0.34 17.29
N THR A 100 -8.74 1.62 17.17
CA THR A 100 -9.39 2.69 17.91
C THR A 100 -10.33 3.50 17.01
N THR A 101 -11.20 4.27 17.65
CA THR A 101 -11.96 5.33 16.98
C THR A 101 -11.89 6.59 17.84
N TYR A 102 -12.25 7.74 17.27
CA TYR A 102 -12.22 9.01 17.97
C TYR A 102 -13.62 9.47 18.34
N LYS A 103 -13.71 10.36 19.33
CA LYS A 103 -14.92 11.09 19.67
C LYS A 103 -14.57 12.53 20.01
N TRP A 104 -15.53 13.42 19.83
CA TRP A 104 -15.41 14.80 20.27
C TRP A 104 -15.78 14.92 21.75
N ILE A 105 -14.99 15.67 22.51
CA ILE A 105 -15.27 16.00 23.91
C ILE A 105 -15.40 17.51 24.00
N GLY A 106 -16.57 18.00 24.41
CA GLY A 106 -16.83 19.41 24.62
C GLY A 106 -17.08 19.69 26.10
N PHE A 107 -16.34 20.65 26.65
CA PHE A 107 -16.61 21.21 27.97
C PHE A 107 -17.35 22.53 27.79
N GLY A 108 -18.52 22.65 28.42
CA GLY A 108 -19.32 23.87 28.40
C GLY A 108 -19.45 24.47 29.79
N ASP A 109 -19.85 25.74 29.81
CA ASP A 109 -20.29 26.48 31.00
C ASP A 109 -21.62 27.12 30.64
N ASP A 110 -22.70 26.34 30.76
CA ASP A 110 -24.06 26.69 30.35
C ASP A 110 -24.16 27.32 28.95
N THR A 111 -23.30 26.88 28.03
CA THR A 111 -23.14 27.46 26.71
C THR A 111 -24.37 27.18 25.86
N ILE A 112 -25.05 28.24 25.43
CA ILE A 112 -26.21 28.16 24.54
C ILE A 112 -25.79 28.17 23.06
N ARG A 113 -26.60 27.53 22.22
CA ARG A 113 -26.52 27.63 20.76
C ARG A 113 -27.57 28.65 20.31
N VAL A 114 -27.12 29.82 19.84
CA VAL A 114 -27.97 30.87 19.24
C VAL A 114 -27.92 30.82 17.72
#